data_AF-A0A8T4MJ64-F1
#
_entry.id   AF-A0A8T4MJ64-F1
#
_cell.length_a   1.000
_cell.length_b   1.000
_cell.length_c   1.000
_cell.angle_alpha   90.00
_cell.angle_beta   90.00
_cell.angle_gamma   90.00
#
_symmetry.space_group_name_H-M   'P 1'
#
loop_
_entity.id
_entity.type
_entity.pdbx_description
1 polymer ?
#
loop_
_entity_poly.entity_id
_entity_poly.type
_entity_poly.pdbx_seq_one_letter_code
_entity_poly.pdbx_strand_id
1 'polypeptide(L)'
;METKDALDKLIVDEEENPNIELLAELVLKYLRFDKKTGEIIFNEEFYKLMGLQKILVYLLGRKIIIIKNLQKDFDEKINQKEIENILGIKGSSVRKYISVDLKNIVKSENKKYFVPNYNLYKCKEKLGEKSKNGN
;
A
#
# COMPACT_ATOMS: atom_id res chain seq x y z
N MET A 1 -14.87 33.65 -4.10
CA MET A 1 -14.89 32.18 -4.13
C MET A 1 -14.36 31.78 -5.48
N GLU A 2 -13.14 31.26 -5.55
CA GLU A 2 -12.60 30.75 -6.81
C GLU A 2 -13.39 29.51 -7.22
N THR A 3 -14.05 29.60 -8.37
CA THR A 3 -14.69 28.47 -9.04
C THR A 3 -13.60 27.53 -9.52
N LYS A 4 -13.38 26.42 -8.80
CA LYS A 4 -12.55 25.33 -9.29
C LYS A 4 -13.16 24.76 -10.58
N ASP A 5 -12.42 24.82 -11.66
CA ASP A 5 -12.75 24.28 -12.98
C ASP A 5 -12.68 22.74 -12.93
N ALA A 6 -13.38 22.05 -13.85
CA ALA A 6 -13.29 20.60 -14.01
C ALA A 6 -11.84 20.09 -14.21
N LEU A 7 -10.97 20.90 -14.81
CA LEU A 7 -9.55 20.59 -14.96
C LEU A 7 -8.79 20.65 -13.62
N ASP A 8 -9.22 21.45 -12.65
CA ASP A 8 -8.60 21.49 -11.32
C ASP A 8 -8.75 20.15 -10.58
N LYS A 9 -9.75 19.33 -10.96
CA LYS A 9 -9.91 17.96 -10.43
C LYS A 9 -8.89 16.98 -11.02
N LEU A 10 -8.21 17.35 -12.11
CA LEU A 10 -7.16 16.54 -12.74
C LEU A 10 -5.77 16.85 -12.14
N ILE A 11 -5.64 17.97 -11.42
CA ILE A 11 -4.40 18.39 -10.78
C ILE A 11 -4.31 17.67 -9.42
N VAL A 12 -3.45 16.66 -9.35
CA VAL A 12 -3.13 15.95 -8.10
C VAL A 12 -1.82 16.49 -7.54
N ASP A 13 -1.82 16.82 -6.26
CA ASP A 13 -0.62 17.21 -5.53
C ASP A 13 0.11 15.96 -5.06
N GLU A 14 1.44 15.92 -5.20
CA GLU A 14 2.24 14.84 -4.63
C GLU A 14 2.24 14.89 -3.08
N GLU A 15 1.99 16.07 -2.51
CA GLU A 15 1.79 16.31 -1.08
C GLU A 15 0.31 16.17 -0.64
N GLU A 16 -0.58 15.69 -1.52
CA GLU A 16 -1.99 15.52 -1.18
C GLU A 16 -2.14 14.64 0.07
N ASN A 17 -2.95 15.11 1.03
CA ASN A 17 -3.27 14.35 2.22
C ASN A 17 -3.95 13.01 1.85
N PRO A 18 -3.57 11.89 2.48
CA PRO A 18 -4.19 10.61 2.18
C PRO A 18 -5.67 10.60 2.59
N ASN A 19 -6.53 10.03 1.73
CA ASN A 19 -7.92 9.72 2.08
C ASN A 19 -7.92 8.62 3.18
N ILE A 20 -8.17 9.03 4.43
CA ILE A 20 -8.02 8.18 5.61
C ILE A 20 -9.11 7.11 5.66
N GLU A 21 -10.33 7.46 5.30
CA GLU A 21 -11.48 6.56 5.28
C GLU A 21 -11.25 5.43 4.29
N LEU A 22 -10.80 5.78 3.07
CA LEU A 22 -10.45 4.80 2.04
C LEU A 22 -9.28 3.92 2.50
N LEU A 23 -8.21 4.52 3.04
CA LEU A 23 -7.07 3.75 3.52
C LEU A 23 -7.49 2.72 4.58
N ALA A 24 -8.33 3.13 5.54
CA ALA A 24 -8.88 2.24 6.56
C ALA A 24 -9.73 1.12 5.95
N GLU A 25 -10.64 1.45 5.01
CA GLU A 25 -11.47 0.48 4.28
C GLU A 25 -10.60 -0.62 3.63
N LEU A 26 -9.49 -0.23 2.98
CA LEU A 26 -8.62 -1.14 2.25
C LEU A 26 -7.86 -2.13 3.14
N VAL A 27 -7.55 -1.77 4.38
CA VAL A 27 -6.66 -2.59 5.23
C VAL A 27 -7.35 -3.24 6.43
N LEU A 28 -8.50 -2.73 6.88
CA LEU A 28 -9.12 -3.11 8.15
C LEU A 28 -9.40 -4.62 8.25
N LYS A 29 -9.76 -5.22 7.13
CA LYS A 29 -10.02 -6.66 7.04
C LYS A 29 -8.75 -7.50 7.22
N TYR A 30 -7.60 -6.98 6.82
CA TYR A 30 -6.37 -7.73 6.64
C TYR A 30 -5.35 -7.52 7.75
N LEU A 31 -5.33 -6.36 8.39
CA LEU A 31 -4.34 -6.08 9.42
C LEU A 31 -4.90 -5.24 10.56
N ARG A 32 -4.18 -5.29 11.68
CA ARG A 32 -4.31 -4.43 12.85
C ARG A 32 -2.91 -3.98 13.28
N PHE A 33 -2.85 -3.13 14.29
CA PHE A 33 -1.59 -2.67 14.86
C PHE A 33 -1.54 -3.02 16.33
N ASP A 34 -0.39 -3.48 16.81
CA ASP A 34 -0.13 -3.54 18.25
C ASP A 34 -0.05 -2.12 18.80
N LYS A 35 -0.80 -1.84 19.86
CA LYS A 35 -0.88 -0.48 20.42
C LYS A 35 0.43 -0.03 21.09
N LYS A 36 1.25 -0.95 21.58
CA LYS A 36 2.48 -0.65 22.32
C LYS A 36 3.67 -0.52 21.37
N THR A 37 3.81 -1.44 20.42
CA THR A 37 4.97 -1.49 19.51
C THR A 37 4.69 -0.80 18.17
N GLY A 38 3.43 -0.58 17.82
CA GLY A 38 3.04 -0.07 16.50
C GLY A 38 3.27 -1.09 15.38
N GLU A 39 3.58 -2.34 15.71
CA GLU A 39 3.82 -3.41 14.72
C GLU A 39 2.54 -3.83 14.02
N ILE A 40 2.67 -4.23 12.76
CA ILE A 40 1.56 -4.76 11.96
C ILE A 40 1.27 -6.19 12.40
N ILE A 41 0.01 -6.44 12.77
CA ILE A 41 -0.52 -7.77 13.06
C ILE A 41 -1.42 -8.17 11.89
N PHE A 42 -1.07 -9.25 11.19
CA PHE A 42 -1.87 -9.75 10.08
C PHE A 42 -3.02 -10.63 10.57
N ASN A 43 -4.22 -10.38 10.04
CA ASN A 43 -5.41 -11.18 10.30
C ASN A 43 -5.45 -12.41 9.36
N GLU A 44 -6.30 -13.39 9.65
CA GLU A 44 -6.47 -14.59 8.81
C GLU A 44 -6.76 -14.28 7.33
N GLU A 45 -7.56 -13.25 7.08
CA GLU A 45 -7.91 -12.82 5.72
C GLU A 45 -6.70 -12.35 4.91
N PHE A 46 -5.65 -11.84 5.57
CA PHE A 46 -4.40 -11.48 4.89
C PHE A 46 -3.70 -12.71 4.32
N TYR A 47 -3.71 -13.83 5.06
CA TYR A 47 -3.03 -15.04 4.60
C TYR A 47 -3.69 -15.66 3.38
N LYS A 48 -4.98 -15.39 3.15
CA LYS A 48 -5.76 -15.77 1.96
C LYS A 48 -5.44 -14.93 0.72
N LEU A 49 -4.73 -13.81 0.87
CA LEU A 49 -4.36 -12.94 -0.24
C LEU A 49 -3.26 -13.55 -1.12
N MET A 50 -3.28 -13.21 -2.40
CA MET A 50 -2.17 -13.49 -3.32
C MET A 50 -0.95 -12.64 -2.99
N GLY A 51 0.22 -13.05 -3.49
CA GLY A 51 1.49 -12.34 -3.26
C GLY A 51 1.42 -10.84 -3.57
N LEU A 52 0.85 -10.44 -4.71
CA LEU A 52 0.73 -9.02 -5.06
C LEU A 52 -0.16 -8.24 -4.07
N GLN A 53 -1.24 -8.87 -3.59
CA GLN A 53 -2.21 -8.23 -2.70
C GLN A 53 -1.63 -8.11 -1.29
N LYS A 54 -0.87 -9.12 -0.84
CA LYS A 54 -0.10 -9.07 0.41
C LYS A 54 0.88 -7.91 0.41
N ILE A 55 1.65 -7.74 -0.68
CA ILE A 55 2.57 -6.60 -0.81
C ILE A 55 1.81 -5.29 -0.72
N LEU A 56 0.72 -5.16 -1.47
CA LEU A 56 -0.05 -3.92 -1.50
C LEU A 56 -0.65 -3.57 -0.13
N VAL A 57 -1.30 -4.51 0.53
CA VAL A 57 -1.85 -4.33 1.89
C VAL A 57 -0.74 -3.98 2.89
N TYR A 58 0.42 -4.62 2.78
CA TYR A 58 1.54 -4.34 3.67
C TYR A 58 2.09 -2.92 3.47
N LEU A 59 2.27 -2.46 2.23
CA LEU A 59 2.68 -1.08 1.95
C LEU A 59 1.67 -0.06 2.48
N LEU A 60 0.37 -0.33 2.32
CA LEU A 60 -0.69 0.50 2.90
C LEU A 60 -0.65 0.50 4.44
N GLY A 61 -0.34 -0.64 5.06
CA GLY A 61 -0.13 -0.72 6.50
C GLY A 61 1.04 0.15 6.98
N ARG A 62 2.15 0.17 6.25
CA ARG A 62 3.30 1.04 6.55
C ARG A 62 2.95 2.52 6.46
N LYS A 63 2.10 2.91 5.49
CA LYS A 63 1.58 4.28 5.40
C LYS A 63 0.84 4.69 6.68
N ILE A 64 0.07 3.79 7.28
CA ILE A 64 -0.65 4.07 8.53
C ILE A 64 0.31 4.30 9.70
N ILE A 65 1.43 3.57 9.76
CA ILE A 65 2.46 3.77 10.80
C ILE A 65 2.96 5.22 10.78
N ILE A 66 3.22 5.78 9.59
CA ILE A 66 3.60 7.19 9.43
C ILE A 66 2.47 8.12 9.84
N ILE A 67 1.28 7.96 9.26
CA ILE A 67 0.14 8.86 9.48
C ILE A 67 -0.24 8.94 10.97
N LYS A 68 -0.17 7.80 11.67
CA LYS A 68 -0.54 7.69 13.09
C LYS A 68 0.65 7.79 14.04
N ASN A 69 1.86 8.01 13.50
CA ASN A 69 3.10 8.11 14.26
C ASN A 69 3.27 6.94 15.25
N LEU A 70 3.01 5.70 14.79
CA LEU A 70 3.00 4.50 15.65
C LEU A 70 4.41 4.04 16.01
N GLN A 71 5.40 4.40 15.20
CA GLN A 71 6.81 4.06 15.40
C GLN A 71 7.65 5.31 15.19
N LYS A 72 8.59 5.55 16.11
CA LYS A 72 9.52 6.68 16.03
C LYS A 72 10.54 6.41 14.90
N ASP A 73 10.87 7.47 14.14
CA ASP A 73 11.89 7.44 13.08
C ASP A 73 11.62 6.37 11.99
N PHE A 74 10.35 6.02 11.79
CA PHE A 74 9.93 5.05 10.79
C PHE A 74 10.00 5.63 9.38
N ASP A 75 10.48 4.84 8.42
CA ASP A 75 10.45 5.16 6.99
C ASP A 75 9.31 4.40 6.33
N GLU A 76 8.37 5.08 5.67
CA GLU A 76 7.31 4.41 4.90
C GLU A 76 7.88 3.44 3.87
N LYS A 77 8.98 3.87 3.22
CA LYS A 77 9.56 3.21 2.07
C LYS A 77 10.30 1.96 2.53
N ILE A 78 10.12 0.87 1.79
CA ILE A 78 10.72 -0.43 2.14
C ILE A 78 11.38 -1.10 0.94
N ASN A 79 12.52 -1.75 1.14
CA ASN A 79 13.25 -2.40 0.07
C ASN A 79 12.74 -3.83 -0.22
N GLN A 80 13.15 -4.38 -1.37
CA GLN A 80 12.77 -5.72 -1.82
C GLN A 80 13.07 -6.83 -0.81
N LYS A 81 14.26 -6.77 -0.17
CA LYS A 81 14.74 -7.80 0.77
C LYS A 81 13.93 -7.80 2.06
N GLU A 82 13.58 -6.62 2.56
CA GLU A 82 12.72 -6.46 3.73
C GLU A 82 11.31 -7.00 3.46
N ILE A 83 10.73 -6.71 2.29
CA ILE A 83 9.42 -7.28 1.89
C ILE A 83 9.50 -8.80 1.84
N GLU A 84 10.55 -9.36 1.24
CA GLU A 84 10.76 -10.81 1.15
C GLU A 84 10.84 -11.47 2.53
N ASN A 85 11.63 -10.89 3.44
CA ASN A 85 11.77 -11.40 4.80
C ASN A 85 10.46 -11.35 5.60
N ILE A 86 9.69 -10.29 5.46
CA ILE A 86 8.47 -10.07 6.26
C ILE A 86 7.29 -10.87 5.70
N LEU A 87 7.16 -10.95 4.37
CA LEU A 87 6.01 -11.58 3.72
C LEU A 87 6.28 -13.03 3.26
N GLY A 88 7.53 -13.49 3.29
CA GLY A 88 7.93 -14.79 2.76
C GLY A 88 7.76 -14.90 1.24
N ILE A 89 7.73 -13.77 0.52
CA ILE A 89 7.57 -13.72 -0.94
C ILE A 89 8.94 -13.60 -1.57
N LYS A 90 9.29 -14.55 -2.44
CA LYS A 90 10.58 -14.57 -3.15
C LYS A 90 10.87 -13.22 -3.81
N GLY A 91 12.08 -12.70 -3.63
CA GLY A 91 12.45 -11.36 -4.08
C GLY A 91 12.24 -11.12 -5.58
N SER A 92 12.44 -12.16 -6.41
CA SER A 92 12.13 -12.10 -7.85
C SER A 92 10.65 -11.84 -8.13
N SER A 93 9.76 -12.43 -7.33
CA SER A 93 8.31 -12.21 -7.42
C SER A 93 7.93 -10.83 -6.91
N VAL A 94 8.53 -10.37 -5.79
CA VAL A 94 8.35 -8.98 -5.32
C VAL A 94 8.69 -7.99 -6.41
N ARG A 95 9.85 -8.15 -7.06
CA ARG A 95 10.27 -7.29 -8.17
C ARG A 95 9.27 -7.32 -9.31
N LYS A 96 8.86 -8.52 -9.77
CA LYS A 96 7.88 -8.68 -10.85
C LYS A 96 6.57 -7.98 -10.52
N TYR A 97 6.01 -8.24 -9.34
CA TYR A 97 4.75 -7.63 -8.91
C TYR A 97 4.83 -6.11 -8.89
N ILE A 98 5.94 -5.54 -8.39
CA ILE A 98 6.09 -4.08 -8.34
C ILE A 98 6.31 -3.48 -9.72
N SER A 99 7.19 -4.07 -10.55
CA SER A 99 7.56 -3.49 -11.84
C SER A 99 6.53 -3.70 -12.94
N VAL A 100 5.66 -4.70 -12.81
CA VAL A 100 4.65 -5.07 -13.81
C VAL A 100 3.25 -4.81 -13.27
N ASP A 101 2.83 -5.58 -12.27
CA ASP A 101 1.44 -5.62 -11.83
C ASP A 101 1.00 -4.38 -11.04
N LEU A 102 1.95 -3.72 -10.36
CA LEU A 102 1.72 -2.54 -9.53
C LEU A 102 2.44 -1.29 -10.06
N LYS A 103 2.95 -1.32 -11.30
CA LYS A 103 3.77 -0.24 -11.88
C LYS A 103 3.12 1.16 -11.79
N ASN A 104 1.80 1.22 -11.91
CA ASN A 104 1.04 2.48 -11.89
C ASN A 104 0.46 2.82 -10.50
N ILE A 105 0.76 1.99 -9.49
CA ILE A 105 0.24 2.08 -8.11
C ILE A 105 1.38 2.37 -7.14
N VAL A 106 2.48 1.62 -7.23
CA VAL A 106 3.64 1.70 -6.33
C VAL A 106 4.74 2.52 -6.99
N LYS A 107 5.27 3.51 -6.27
CA LYS A 107 6.48 4.25 -6.66
C LYS A 107 7.72 3.60 -6.03
N SER A 108 8.85 3.82 -6.67
CA SER A 108 10.17 3.40 -6.19
C SER A 108 11.08 4.62 -6.09
N GLU A 109 11.65 4.84 -4.92
CA GLU A 109 12.66 5.87 -4.66
C GLU A 109 13.84 5.23 -3.92
N ASN A 110 15.06 5.46 -4.38
CA ASN A 110 16.27 4.88 -3.78
C ASN A 110 16.17 3.35 -3.56
N LYS A 111 15.55 2.63 -4.50
CA LYS A 111 15.28 1.17 -4.45
C LYS A 111 14.34 0.73 -3.31
N LYS A 112 13.61 1.67 -2.72
CA LYS A 112 12.55 1.41 -1.74
C LYS A 112 11.19 1.77 -2.31
N TYR A 113 10.16 1.05 -1.89
CA TYR A 113 8.84 1.07 -2.46
C TYR A 113 7.81 1.65 -1.50
N PHE A 114 6.85 2.40 -2.04
CA PHE A 114 5.73 2.98 -1.30
C PHE A 114 4.53 3.24 -2.23
N VAL A 115 3.36 3.47 -1.65
CA VAL A 115 2.14 3.82 -2.40
C VAL A 115 1.92 5.33 -2.25
N PRO A 116 1.94 6.13 -3.34
CA PRO A 116 1.58 7.55 -3.27
C PRO A 116 0.12 7.76 -2.84
N ASN A 117 -0.17 8.87 -2.16
CA ASN A 117 -1.50 9.13 -1.59
C ASN A 117 -2.59 9.19 -2.67
N TYR A 118 -2.32 9.87 -3.80
CA TYR A 118 -3.24 9.94 -4.94
C TYR A 118 -3.51 8.58 -5.62
N ASN A 119 -2.76 7.52 -5.30
CA ASN A 119 -2.94 6.18 -5.86
C ASN A 119 -3.82 5.26 -4.99
N LEU A 120 -4.32 5.71 -3.83
CA LEU A 120 -5.15 4.88 -2.95
C LEU A 120 -6.39 4.29 -3.64
N TYR A 121 -7.03 5.05 -4.55
CA TYR A 121 -8.17 4.56 -5.32
C TYR A 121 -7.81 3.39 -6.23
N LYS A 122 -6.63 3.41 -6.87
CA LYS A 122 -6.14 2.31 -7.70
C LYS A 122 -5.84 1.06 -6.86
N CYS A 123 -5.49 1.23 -5.58
CA CYS A 123 -5.34 0.10 -4.67
C CYS A 123 -6.67 -0.63 -4.42
N LYS A 124 -7.79 0.11 -4.36
CA LYS A 124 -9.14 -0.46 -4.23
C LYS A 124 -9.47 -1.38 -5.38
N GLU A 125 -9.23 -0.92 -6.61
CA GLU A 125 -9.44 -1.70 -7.82
C GLU A 125 -8.59 -2.99 -7.78
N LYS A 126 -7.30 -2.86 -7.45
CA LYS A 126 -6.37 -3.99 -7.43
C LYS A 126 -6.67 -5.03 -6.34
N LEU A 127 -7.21 -4.61 -5.20
CA LEU A 127 -7.64 -5.52 -4.13
C LEU A 127 -8.99 -6.19 -4.44
N GLY A 128 -9.84 -5.52 -5.23
CA GLY A 128 -11.13 -6.05 -5.69
C GLY A 128 -11.04 -7.05 -6.85
N GLU A 129 -9.94 -7.07 -7.60
CA GLU A 129 -9.67 -8.07 -8.65
C GLU A 129 -9.58 -9.47 -8.04
N LYS A 130 -10.70 -10.21 -8.00
CA LYS A 130 -10.68 -11.66 -7.85
C LYS A 130 -9.96 -12.25 -9.06
N SER A 131 -9.01 -13.15 -8.84
CA SER A 131 -8.19 -13.81 -9.86
C SER A 131 -9.00 -14.25 -11.08
N LYS A 132 -9.00 -13.45 -12.14
CA LYS A 132 -9.16 -13.96 -13.50
C LYS A 132 -7.78 -14.46 -13.91
N ASN A 133 -7.42 -15.67 -13.50
CA ASN A 133 -6.39 -16.50 -14.12
C ASN A 133 -6.47 -17.90 -13.49
N GLY A 134 -7.60 -18.56 -13.75
CA GLY A 134 -7.66 -20.01 -13.87
C GLY A 134 -8.09 -20.30 -15.30
N ASN A 135 -7.11 -20.64 -16.14
CA ASN A 135 -7.27 -21.43 -17.37
C ASN A 135 -5.92 -22.09 -17.64
#